data_AF-A0A3N0Y0G4-F1
#
_entry.id   AF-A0A3N0Y0G4-F1
#
_cell.length_a   1.000
_cell.length_b   1.000
_cell.length_c   1.000
_cell.angle_alpha   90.00
_cell.angle_beta   90.00
_cell.angle_gamma   90.00
#
_symmetry.space_group_name_H-M   'P 1'
#
loop_
_entity.id
_entity.type
_entity.pdbx_description
1 polymer ?
#
loop_
_entity_poly.entity_id
_entity_poly.type
_entity_poly.pdbx_seq_one_letter_code
_entity_poly.pdbx_strand_id
1 'polypeptide(L)'
;MNEESTSSEYTIITPSRNQCVYTSCYCEENVWKLCEYVKDQGTCSLDEVYAVFISNERKMIPIWKQKSSRGDEPVIWDYHVVLLHTNKQGHSFIYDLDTILPFPCSLDVYSKEAFHSEEHLKHAFWRKLRVIPGDTYLKKFASDRSHMKDSDGNWRMQPPAYPCLETSETKMNLDDFICMDARVGYGEVYNLSDFVQHFGVK
;
A
#
# COMPACT_ATOMS: atom_id res chain seq x y z
N MET A 1 9.52 -41.01 16.15
CA MET A 1 9.85 -39.60 16.45
C MET A 1 9.94 -38.91 15.11
N ASN A 2 8.81 -38.39 14.62
CA ASN A 2 8.80 -37.55 13.44
C ASN A 2 8.46 -36.16 13.93
N GLU A 3 9.44 -35.28 13.81
CA GLU A 3 9.35 -33.88 14.17
C GLU A 3 8.21 -33.23 13.39
N GLU A 4 7.25 -32.70 14.13
CA GLU A 4 6.26 -31.78 13.60
C GLU A 4 7.01 -30.57 13.03
N SER A 5 6.94 -30.43 11.71
CA SER A 5 7.29 -29.21 11.00
C SER A 5 6.44 -28.07 11.57
N THR A 6 7.01 -27.32 12.50
CA THR A 6 6.42 -26.11 13.04
C THR A 6 6.32 -25.10 11.89
N SER A 7 5.13 -24.99 11.30
CA SER A 7 4.73 -23.83 10.51
C SER A 7 4.86 -22.64 11.45
N SER A 8 5.96 -21.88 11.36
CA SER A 8 6.15 -20.69 12.20
C SER A 8 5.03 -19.71 11.87
N GLU A 9 4.09 -19.56 12.80
CA GLU A 9 2.97 -18.65 12.68
C GLU A 9 3.51 -17.24 12.41
N TYR A 10 3.06 -16.61 11.32
CA TYR A 10 3.53 -15.29 10.94
C TYR A 10 3.22 -14.27 12.05
N THR A 11 4.22 -13.49 12.44
CA THR A 11 4.04 -12.45 13.45
C THR A 11 3.43 -11.20 12.82
N ILE A 12 2.24 -10.83 13.28
CA ILE A 12 1.54 -9.61 12.84
C ILE A 12 2.27 -8.38 13.40
N ILE A 13 2.62 -7.43 12.53
CA ILE A 13 3.41 -6.23 12.88
C ILE A 13 2.57 -4.95 13.12
N THR A 14 1.25 -5.04 13.04
CA THR A 14 0.32 -3.90 13.24
C THR A 14 -0.81 -4.29 14.19
N PRO A 15 -1.62 -3.33 14.70
CA PRO A 15 -2.85 -3.66 15.41
C PRO A 15 -3.82 -4.45 14.54
N SER A 16 -4.86 -5.01 15.16
CA SER A 16 -5.96 -5.58 14.38
C SER A 16 -6.64 -4.51 13.50
N ARG A 17 -7.25 -4.92 12.38
CA ARG A 17 -7.79 -4.02 11.34
C ARG A 17 -8.68 -2.89 11.90
N ASN A 18 -9.52 -3.19 12.89
CA ASN A 18 -10.46 -2.22 13.49
C ASN A 18 -9.81 -1.28 14.53
N GLN A 19 -8.57 -1.54 14.92
CA GLN A 19 -7.79 -0.69 15.83
C GLN A 19 -6.78 0.20 15.10
N CYS A 20 -6.59 -0.01 13.79
CA CYS A 20 -5.73 0.83 12.98
C CYS A 20 -6.33 2.22 12.79
N VAL A 21 -5.48 3.25 12.76
CA VAL A 21 -5.87 4.58 12.28
C VAL A 21 -6.26 4.45 10.81
N TYR A 22 -7.47 4.90 10.48
CA TYR A 22 -8.01 4.74 9.14
C TYR A 22 -8.93 5.90 8.78
N THR A 23 -8.76 6.44 7.58
CA THR A 23 -9.69 7.37 6.93
C THR A 23 -9.85 6.94 5.48
N SER A 24 -11.10 6.74 5.04
CA SER A 24 -11.40 6.30 3.66
C SER A 24 -10.92 7.33 2.64
N CYS A 25 -10.31 6.87 1.55
CA CYS A 25 -9.71 7.69 0.50
C CYS A 25 -8.45 8.48 0.91
N TYR A 26 -7.81 8.12 2.04
CA TYR A 26 -6.50 8.63 2.45
C TYR A 26 -5.54 7.46 2.71
N CYS A 27 -5.51 6.49 1.79
CA CYS A 27 -4.74 5.25 1.90
C CYS A 27 -3.24 5.48 2.11
N GLU A 28 -2.70 6.54 1.53
CA GLU A 28 -1.34 7.02 1.71
C GLU A 28 -1.05 7.38 3.17
N GLU A 29 -1.95 8.09 3.85
CA GLU A 29 -1.78 8.43 5.26
C GLU A 29 -2.06 7.23 6.18
N ASN A 30 -3.03 6.38 5.81
CA ASN A 30 -3.32 5.15 6.54
C ASN A 30 -2.09 4.23 6.60
N VAL A 31 -1.42 4.02 5.47
CA VAL A 31 -0.18 3.23 5.39
C VAL A 31 0.96 3.94 6.11
N TRP A 32 1.05 5.27 6.04
CA TRP A 32 2.05 6.02 6.79
C TRP A 32 1.89 5.78 8.30
N LYS A 33 0.66 5.76 8.80
CA LYS A 33 0.36 5.45 10.22
C LYS A 33 0.66 4.01 10.60
N LEU A 34 0.55 3.05 9.67
CA LEU A 34 1.04 1.69 9.93
C LEU A 34 2.57 1.66 10.05
N CYS A 35 3.30 2.37 9.18
CA CYS A 35 4.76 2.50 9.28
C CYS A 35 5.19 3.18 10.58
N GLU A 36 4.49 4.25 10.99
CA GLU A 36 4.74 4.96 12.25
C GLU A 36 4.56 4.01 13.44
N TYR A 37 3.47 3.24 13.45
CA TYR A 37 3.23 2.23 14.48
C TYR A 37 4.36 1.20 14.57
N VAL A 38 4.77 0.61 13.43
CA VAL A 38 5.85 -0.39 13.40
C VAL A 38 7.14 0.19 13.98
N LYS A 39 7.48 1.43 13.60
CA LYS A 39 8.66 2.14 14.10
C LYS A 39 8.59 2.34 15.61
N ASP A 40 7.48 2.87 16.10
CA ASP A 40 7.33 3.27 17.50
C ASP A 40 7.22 2.08 18.44
N GLN A 41 6.59 0.98 18.00
CA GLN A 41 6.47 -0.24 18.77
C GLN A 41 7.67 -1.19 18.60
N GLY A 42 8.50 -0.98 17.57
CA GLY A 42 9.64 -1.84 17.27
C GLY A 42 9.26 -3.29 16.97
N THR A 43 8.10 -3.51 16.33
CA THR A 43 7.58 -4.87 16.04
C THR A 43 8.43 -5.64 15.03
N CYS A 44 9.09 -4.94 14.11
CA CYS A 44 10.11 -5.48 13.20
C CYS A 44 11.07 -4.35 12.74
N SER A 45 12.10 -4.69 11.96
CA SER A 45 12.94 -3.68 11.34
C SER A 45 12.17 -2.92 10.26
N LEU A 46 12.34 -1.60 10.17
CA LEU A 46 11.76 -0.81 9.07
C LEU A 46 12.33 -1.20 7.70
N ASP A 47 13.50 -1.85 7.65
CA ASP A 47 14.08 -2.39 6.41
C ASP A 47 13.27 -3.58 5.86
N GLU A 48 12.39 -4.18 6.69
CA GLU A 48 11.48 -5.26 6.30
C GLU A 48 10.12 -4.71 5.81
N VAL A 49 9.90 -3.39 5.90
CA VAL A 49 8.60 -2.75 5.66
C VAL A 49 8.68 -1.77 4.50
N TYR A 50 7.67 -1.79 3.64
CA TYR A 50 7.58 -0.94 2.46
C TYR A 50 6.18 -0.35 2.34
N ALA A 51 6.10 0.93 1.97
CA ALA A 51 4.89 1.49 1.40
C ALA A 51 4.87 1.21 -0.09
N VAL A 52 3.75 0.66 -0.59
CA VAL A 52 3.59 0.31 -2.01
C VAL A 52 2.47 1.14 -2.59
N PHE A 53 2.84 2.12 -3.42
CA PHE A 53 1.89 2.89 -4.22
C PHE A 53 1.59 2.12 -5.50
N ILE A 54 0.32 2.02 -5.83
CA ILE A 54 -0.17 1.29 -7.00
C ILE A 54 -0.90 2.31 -7.86
N SER A 55 -0.46 2.51 -9.09
CA SER A 55 -1.10 3.42 -10.05
C SER A 55 -0.62 3.08 -11.47
N ASN A 56 -0.91 3.94 -12.43
CA ASN A 56 -0.34 3.93 -13.79
C ASN A 56 -0.41 5.33 -14.40
N GLU A 57 0.08 5.49 -15.62
CA GLU A 57 0.11 6.78 -16.32
C GLU A 57 -1.28 7.40 -16.51
N ARG A 58 -2.32 6.58 -16.50
CA ARG A 58 -3.71 7.02 -16.67
C ARG A 58 -4.42 7.27 -15.35
N LYS A 59 -3.78 6.97 -14.20
CA LYS A 59 -4.42 6.96 -12.88
C LYS A 59 -5.77 6.23 -12.96
N MET A 60 -5.74 5.00 -13.50
CA MET A 60 -6.90 4.12 -13.60
C MET A 60 -6.43 2.67 -13.46
N ILE A 61 -6.51 2.15 -12.24
CA ILE A 61 -6.08 0.78 -11.93
C ILE A 61 -7.22 -0.01 -11.29
N PRO A 62 -7.53 -1.22 -11.79
CA PRO A 62 -8.50 -2.09 -11.15
C PRO A 62 -7.85 -2.88 -10.00
N ILE A 63 -8.49 -2.83 -8.83
CA ILE A 63 -8.17 -3.68 -7.68
C ILE A 63 -9.46 -4.38 -7.23
N TRP A 64 -9.43 -5.71 -7.14
CA TRP A 64 -10.52 -6.55 -6.68
C TRP A 64 -10.51 -6.71 -5.16
N LYS A 65 -11.59 -7.29 -4.64
CA LYS A 65 -11.76 -7.58 -3.20
C LYS A 65 -11.58 -6.32 -2.36
N GLN A 66 -12.18 -5.21 -2.77
CA GLN A 66 -12.16 -3.95 -2.04
C GLN A 66 -13.49 -3.75 -1.30
N LYS A 67 -13.48 -3.09 -0.14
CA LYS A 67 -14.69 -2.80 0.65
C LYS A 67 -15.73 -2.00 -0.14
N SER A 68 -15.27 -1.17 -1.07
CA SER A 68 -16.11 -0.33 -1.94
C SER A 68 -16.53 -1.04 -3.24
N SER A 69 -16.16 -2.31 -3.44
CA SER A 69 -16.56 -3.10 -4.61
C SER A 69 -18.08 -3.28 -4.68
N ARG A 70 -18.60 -3.36 -5.91
CA ARG A 70 -19.99 -3.73 -6.19
C ARG A 70 -20.04 -5.21 -6.61
N GLY A 71 -20.23 -6.10 -5.65
CA GLY A 71 -20.14 -7.55 -5.90
C GLY A 71 -18.69 -7.96 -6.18
N ASP A 72 -18.47 -8.72 -7.25
CA ASP A 72 -17.14 -9.20 -7.66
C ASP A 72 -16.41 -8.23 -8.61
N GLU A 73 -16.96 -7.05 -8.87
CA GLU A 73 -16.32 -6.02 -9.70
C GLU A 73 -15.14 -5.34 -8.99
N PRO A 74 -14.09 -4.95 -9.73
CA PRO A 74 -13.00 -4.17 -9.16
C PRO A 74 -13.45 -2.75 -8.82
N VAL A 75 -12.74 -2.14 -7.88
CA VAL A 75 -12.73 -0.67 -7.76
C VAL A 75 -11.66 -0.14 -8.70
N ILE A 76 -12.01 0.88 -9.50
CA ILE A 76 -11.05 1.61 -10.34
C ILE A 76 -10.52 2.78 -9.52
N TRP A 77 -9.27 2.65 -9.09
CA TRP A 77 -8.56 3.68 -8.33
C TRP A 77 -7.73 4.56 -9.25
N ASP A 78 -7.57 5.83 -8.86
CA ASP A 78 -6.54 6.70 -9.41
C ASP A 78 -5.15 6.30 -8.90
N TYR A 79 -5.06 6.04 -7.60
CA TYR A 79 -3.97 5.32 -6.97
C TYR A 79 -4.50 4.60 -5.72
N HIS A 80 -3.77 3.58 -5.26
CA HIS A 80 -4.01 2.94 -3.96
C HIS A 80 -2.68 2.69 -3.27
N VAL A 81 -2.67 2.66 -1.94
CA VAL A 81 -1.46 2.42 -1.15
C VAL A 81 -1.69 1.27 -0.17
N VAL A 82 -0.75 0.33 -0.16
CA VAL A 82 -0.73 -0.78 0.78
C VAL A 82 0.63 -0.86 1.48
N LEU A 83 0.69 -1.46 2.66
CA LEU A 83 1.97 -1.80 3.30
C LEU A 83 2.37 -3.22 2.92
N LEU A 84 3.62 -3.41 2.50
CA LEU A 84 4.25 -4.70 2.27
C LEU A 84 5.25 -4.97 3.41
N HIS A 85 5.16 -6.14 4.02
CA HIS A 85 6.16 -6.64 4.96
C HIS A 85 6.81 -7.89 4.41
N THR A 86 8.14 -7.88 4.30
CA THR A 86 8.96 -9.03 3.89
C THR A 86 9.71 -9.54 5.10
N ASN A 87 9.25 -10.65 5.69
CA ASN A 87 9.90 -11.17 6.88
C ASN A 87 11.29 -11.77 6.54
N LYS A 88 12.12 -11.97 7.56
CA LYS A 88 13.46 -12.58 7.41
C LYS A 88 13.49 -13.99 6.79
N GLN A 89 12.34 -14.66 6.74
CA GLN A 89 12.19 -15.99 6.15
C GLN A 89 11.87 -15.91 4.64
N GLY A 90 11.70 -14.71 4.09
CA GLY A 90 11.36 -14.47 2.68
C GLY A 90 9.86 -14.57 2.38
N HIS A 91 9.00 -14.60 3.41
CA HIS A 91 7.55 -14.55 3.22
C HIS A 91 7.06 -13.10 3.24
N SER A 92 6.20 -12.78 2.28
CA SER A 92 5.68 -11.43 2.08
C SER A 92 4.19 -11.33 2.39
N PHE A 93 3.82 -10.27 3.10
CA PHE A 93 2.46 -10.00 3.54
C PHE A 93 2.03 -8.58 3.19
N ILE A 94 0.80 -8.44 2.72
CA ILE A 94 0.15 -7.19 2.38
C ILE A 94 -0.82 -6.78 3.50
N TYR A 95 -0.69 -5.53 3.92
CA TYR A 95 -1.58 -4.84 4.83
C TYR A 95 -2.34 -3.79 4.03
N ASP A 96 -3.51 -4.18 3.55
CA ASP A 96 -4.45 -3.30 2.86
C ASP A 96 -5.65 -3.05 3.79
N LEU A 97 -5.85 -1.82 4.23
CA LEU A 97 -6.98 -1.47 5.09
C LEU A 97 -8.31 -1.45 4.32
N ASP A 98 -8.29 -1.37 2.99
CA ASP A 98 -9.46 -1.29 2.12
C ASP A 98 -9.86 -2.64 1.51
N THR A 99 -9.06 -3.70 1.65
CA THR A 99 -9.44 -5.05 1.17
C THR A 99 -10.48 -5.74 2.07
N ILE A 100 -11.27 -6.64 1.47
CA ILE A 100 -12.10 -7.65 2.17
C ILE A 100 -11.36 -8.97 2.42
N LEU A 101 -10.14 -9.13 1.87
CA LEU A 101 -9.24 -10.25 2.19
C LEU A 101 -8.77 -10.18 3.66
N PRO A 102 -8.08 -11.22 4.17
CA PRO A 102 -7.46 -11.17 5.49
C PRO A 102 -6.56 -9.94 5.69
N PHE A 103 -6.40 -9.50 6.94
CA PHE A 103 -5.47 -8.44 7.32
C PHE A 103 -4.58 -8.94 8.47
N PRO A 104 -3.30 -9.22 8.21
CA PRO A 104 -2.62 -9.18 6.90
C PRO A 104 -3.07 -10.30 5.95
N CYS A 105 -2.78 -10.14 4.66
CA CYS A 105 -2.95 -11.15 3.62
C CYS A 105 -1.58 -11.59 3.10
N SER A 106 -1.36 -12.87 2.79
CA SER A 106 -0.14 -13.27 2.10
C SER A 106 -0.09 -12.65 0.70
N LEU A 107 1.10 -12.29 0.22
CA LEU A 107 1.27 -11.69 -1.10
C LEU A 107 0.74 -12.61 -2.22
N ASP A 108 0.90 -13.93 -2.08
CA ASP A 108 0.42 -14.89 -3.07
C ASP A 108 -1.12 -14.85 -3.22
N VAL A 109 -1.84 -14.75 -2.09
CA VAL A 109 -3.30 -14.66 -2.10
C VAL A 109 -3.72 -13.28 -2.61
N TYR A 110 -3.11 -12.21 -2.11
CA TYR A 110 -3.43 -10.85 -2.54
C TYR A 110 -3.18 -10.66 -4.05
N SER A 111 -2.09 -11.20 -4.59
CA SER A 111 -1.78 -11.12 -6.01
C SER A 111 -2.80 -11.87 -6.88
N LYS A 112 -3.27 -13.04 -6.43
CA LYS A 112 -4.26 -13.83 -7.16
C LYS A 112 -5.66 -13.22 -7.11
N GLU A 113 -6.07 -12.74 -5.94
CA GLU A 113 -7.46 -12.37 -5.65
C GLU A 113 -7.75 -10.86 -5.76
N ALA A 114 -6.77 -10.00 -5.43
CA ALA A 114 -6.95 -8.55 -5.48
C ALA A 114 -6.32 -7.94 -6.74
N PHE A 115 -5.12 -8.39 -7.13
CA PHE A 115 -4.51 -7.91 -8.38
C PHE A 115 -5.06 -8.63 -9.61
N HIS A 116 -5.17 -9.96 -9.59
CA HIS A 116 -5.41 -10.79 -10.79
C HIS A 116 -4.34 -10.62 -11.89
N SER A 117 -4.34 -11.54 -12.86
CA SER A 117 -3.50 -11.44 -14.06
C SER A 117 -3.92 -10.25 -14.94
N GLU A 118 -2.92 -9.61 -15.56
CA GLU A 118 -3.13 -8.49 -16.50
C GLU A 118 -3.33 -8.95 -17.95
N GLU A 119 -3.22 -10.25 -18.23
CA GLU A 119 -3.28 -10.85 -19.57
C GLU A 119 -4.57 -10.49 -20.32
N HIS A 120 -5.70 -10.40 -19.60
CA HIS A 120 -7.00 -10.06 -20.18
C HIS A 120 -7.40 -8.58 -19.98
N LEU A 121 -6.54 -7.78 -19.35
CA LEU A 121 -6.78 -6.35 -19.16
C LEU A 121 -6.24 -5.56 -20.34
N LYS A 122 -6.97 -4.50 -20.72
CA LYS A 122 -6.42 -3.51 -21.66
C LYS A 122 -5.18 -2.88 -21.03
N HIS A 123 -4.13 -2.65 -21.82
CA HIS A 123 -2.85 -2.10 -21.34
C HIS A 123 -3.03 -0.76 -20.58
N ALA A 124 -4.06 0.01 -20.91
CA ALA A 124 -4.43 1.24 -20.22
C ALA A 124 -4.76 1.06 -18.72
N PHE A 125 -5.02 -0.17 -18.27
CA PHE A 125 -5.36 -0.53 -16.89
C PHE A 125 -4.27 -1.34 -16.19
N TRP A 126 -3.14 -1.61 -16.86
CA TRP A 126 -2.04 -2.33 -16.23
C TRP A 126 -1.50 -1.52 -15.06
N ARG A 127 -1.23 -2.20 -13.95
CA ARG A 127 -0.75 -1.63 -12.70
C ARG A 127 0.77 -1.53 -12.75
N LYS A 128 1.27 -0.45 -12.18
CA LYS A 128 2.65 -0.31 -11.76
C LYS A 128 2.68 -0.11 -10.25
N LEU A 129 3.75 -0.57 -9.64
CA LEU A 129 3.93 -0.55 -8.19
C LEU A 129 5.22 0.20 -7.88
N ARG A 130 5.11 1.31 -7.17
CA ARG A 130 6.25 1.99 -6.57
C ARG A 130 6.42 1.47 -5.15
N VAL A 131 7.57 0.86 -4.87
CA VAL A 131 7.91 0.26 -3.58
C VAL A 131 8.92 1.17 -2.89
N ILE A 132 8.53 1.76 -1.75
CA ILE A 132 9.34 2.70 -0.98
C ILE A 132 9.65 2.08 0.39
N PRO A 133 10.92 2.02 0.81
CA PRO A 133 11.26 1.60 2.18
C PRO A 133 10.53 2.42 3.23
N GLY A 134 10.06 1.76 4.30
CA GLY A 134 9.22 2.38 5.32
C GLY A 134 9.91 3.55 6.02
N ASP A 135 11.21 3.47 6.24
CA ASP A 135 12.02 4.55 6.82
C ASP A 135 12.03 5.80 5.93
N THR A 136 12.15 5.60 4.62
CA THR A 136 12.19 6.64 3.59
C THR A 136 10.80 7.27 3.47
N TYR A 137 9.75 6.45 3.49
CA TYR A 137 8.38 6.93 3.47
C TYR A 137 8.08 7.84 4.66
N LEU A 138 8.44 7.42 5.88
CA LEU A 138 8.24 8.23 7.08
C LEU A 138 9.03 9.55 7.06
N LYS A 139 10.23 9.56 6.46
CA LYS A 139 11.09 10.76 6.42
C LYS A 139 10.72 11.75 5.31
N LYS A 140 10.19 11.26 4.19
CA LYS A 140 10.09 12.04 2.94
C LYS A 140 8.67 12.31 2.48
N PHE A 141 7.68 11.54 2.91
CA PHE A 141 6.30 11.76 2.50
C PHE A 141 5.71 13.04 3.13
N ALA A 142 5.02 13.83 2.30
CA ALA A 142 4.23 14.97 2.74
C ALA A 142 2.95 15.12 1.91
N SER A 143 1.83 15.39 2.59
CA SER A 143 0.54 15.67 1.99
C SER A 143 -0.18 16.77 2.77
N ASP A 144 -0.44 17.90 2.10
CA ASP A 144 -1.28 18.97 2.63
C ASP A 144 -2.78 18.71 2.39
N ARG A 145 -3.10 17.53 1.81
CA ARG A 145 -4.45 17.06 1.47
C ARG A 145 -5.18 17.92 0.42
N SER A 146 -4.50 18.86 -0.22
CA SER A 146 -5.11 19.75 -1.23
C SER A 146 -5.78 19.00 -2.38
N HIS A 147 -5.24 17.84 -2.77
CA HIS A 147 -5.82 16.97 -3.81
C HIS A 147 -7.22 16.43 -3.48
N MET A 148 -7.60 16.40 -2.19
CA MET A 148 -8.91 15.97 -1.72
C MET A 148 -9.93 17.11 -1.63
N LYS A 149 -9.57 18.32 -2.05
CA LYS A 149 -10.51 19.44 -2.20
C LYS A 149 -11.07 19.51 -3.62
N ASP A 150 -12.31 19.96 -3.74
CA ASP A 150 -12.90 20.34 -5.02
C ASP A 150 -12.52 21.76 -5.42
N SER A 151 -13.03 22.24 -6.57
CA SER A 151 -12.75 23.58 -7.08
C SER A 151 -13.28 24.71 -6.17
N ASP A 152 -14.26 24.40 -5.33
CA ASP A 152 -14.87 25.34 -4.39
C ASP A 152 -14.18 25.30 -3.01
N GLY A 153 -13.19 24.42 -2.84
CA GLY A 153 -12.44 24.23 -1.61
C GLY A 153 -13.10 23.30 -0.59
N ASN A 154 -14.21 22.64 -0.96
CA ASN A 154 -14.87 21.66 -0.09
C ASN A 154 -14.14 20.32 -0.14
N TRP A 155 -14.22 19.57 0.95
CA TRP A 155 -13.65 18.22 1.03
C TRP A 155 -14.47 17.22 0.24
N ARG A 156 -13.84 16.54 -0.72
CA ARG A 156 -14.42 15.39 -1.44
C ARG A 156 -14.74 14.25 -0.48
N MET A 157 -13.85 14.03 0.48
CA MET A 157 -14.00 13.10 1.61
C MET A 157 -13.45 13.75 2.87
N GLN A 158 -14.09 13.51 4.01
CA GLN A 158 -13.66 14.10 5.28
C GLN A 158 -12.20 13.71 5.60
N PRO A 159 -11.34 14.69 5.91
CA PRO A 159 -9.92 14.44 6.14
C PRO A 159 -9.69 13.77 7.50
N PRO A 160 -8.52 13.12 7.70
CA PRO A 160 -8.12 12.64 9.01
C PRO A 160 -8.08 13.78 10.04
N ALA A 161 -8.43 13.46 11.29
CA ALA A 161 -8.52 14.46 12.37
C ALA A 161 -7.17 14.97 12.89
N TYR A 162 -6.08 14.27 12.58
CA TYR A 162 -4.72 14.73 12.93
C TYR A 162 -4.19 15.73 11.90
N PRO A 163 -3.21 16.57 12.27
CA PRO A 163 -2.57 17.53 11.36
C PRO A 163 -2.03 16.85 10.08
N CYS A 164 -1.90 17.62 9.01
CA CYS A 164 -1.28 17.14 7.77
C CYS A 164 0.12 16.58 8.03
N LEU A 165 0.49 15.55 7.28
CA LEU A 165 1.83 14.99 7.31
C LEU A 165 2.73 15.91 6.48
N GLU A 166 3.65 16.60 7.14
CA GLU A 166 4.58 17.53 6.50
C GLU A 166 6.01 17.20 6.90
N THR A 167 6.96 17.55 6.02
CA THR A 167 8.40 17.49 6.34
C THR A 167 8.95 18.90 6.48
N SER A 168 10.18 19.04 6.98
CA SER A 168 10.89 20.33 6.96
C SER A 168 11.18 20.86 5.55
N GLU A 169 11.17 20.00 4.54
CA GLU A 169 11.54 20.33 3.15
C GLU A 169 10.32 20.63 2.27
N THR A 170 9.20 19.94 2.49
CA THR A 170 7.98 20.07 1.67
C THR A 170 6.71 19.76 2.47
N LYS A 171 5.61 20.41 2.08
CA LYS A 171 4.26 20.18 2.60
C LYS A 171 3.42 19.27 1.71
N MET A 172 3.82 19.10 0.45
CA MET A 172 3.06 18.32 -0.53
C MET A 172 4.00 17.79 -1.60
N ASN A 173 4.13 16.47 -1.65
CA ASN A 173 4.87 15.77 -2.70
C ASN A 173 4.20 14.44 -3.10
N LEU A 174 2.92 14.26 -2.77
CA LEU A 174 2.16 13.04 -3.07
C LEU A 174 2.24 12.63 -4.55
N ASP A 175 2.21 13.58 -5.49
CA ASP A 175 2.32 13.26 -6.91
C ASP A 175 3.65 12.56 -7.28
N ASP A 176 4.74 12.81 -6.55
CA ASP A 176 6.02 12.12 -6.77
C ASP A 176 5.97 10.65 -6.35
N PHE A 177 5.12 10.31 -5.37
CA PHE A 177 4.87 8.93 -4.93
C PHE A 177 3.87 8.22 -5.85
N ILE A 178 2.86 8.94 -6.37
CA ILE A 178 1.90 8.39 -7.33
C ILE A 178 2.54 8.17 -8.71
N CYS A 179 3.50 9.03 -9.09
CA CYS A 179 4.17 8.93 -10.38
C CYS A 179 4.86 7.58 -10.55
N MET A 180 4.64 6.92 -11.68
CA MET A 180 5.24 5.60 -12.00
C MET A 180 6.42 5.71 -12.98
N ASP A 181 7.01 6.91 -13.11
CA ASP A 181 8.31 7.10 -13.75
C ASP A 181 9.42 6.81 -12.74
N ALA A 182 10.26 5.80 -13.03
CA ALA A 182 11.36 5.38 -12.17
C ALA A 182 12.41 6.48 -11.90
N ARG A 183 12.41 7.57 -12.68
CA ARG A 183 13.31 8.72 -12.51
C ARG A 183 12.78 9.76 -11.53
N VAL A 184 11.52 9.64 -11.11
CA VAL A 184 10.83 10.57 -10.20
C VAL A 184 10.66 9.90 -8.83
N GLY A 185 10.64 10.72 -7.77
CA GLY A 185 10.28 10.29 -6.43
C GLY A 185 11.31 9.39 -5.76
N TYR A 186 10.80 8.48 -4.92
CA TYR A 186 11.61 7.60 -4.06
C TYR A 186 11.29 6.13 -4.31
N GLY A 187 12.19 5.24 -3.88
CA GLY A 187 12.00 3.81 -4.06
C GLY A 187 12.12 3.37 -5.52
N GLU A 188 11.62 2.17 -5.80
CA GLU A 188 11.74 1.53 -7.11
C GLU A 188 10.35 1.29 -7.73
N VAL A 189 10.26 1.34 -9.06
CA VAL A 189 9.01 1.11 -9.79
C VAL A 189 9.07 -0.22 -10.52
N TYR A 190 8.05 -1.04 -10.32
CA TYR A 190 7.87 -2.36 -10.89
C TYR A 190 6.61 -2.41 -11.77
N ASN A 191 6.62 -3.26 -12.79
CA ASN A 191 5.36 -3.81 -13.31
C ASN A 191 4.87 -4.91 -12.36
N LEU A 192 3.62 -5.36 -12.53
CA LEU A 192 3.05 -6.34 -11.60
C LEU A 192 3.80 -7.68 -11.60
N SER A 193 4.21 -8.20 -12.75
CA SER A 193 4.90 -9.49 -12.82
C SER A 193 6.25 -9.45 -12.10
N ASP A 194 7.02 -8.37 -12.29
CA ASP A 194 8.33 -8.19 -11.67
C ASP A 194 8.19 -8.00 -10.15
N PHE A 195 7.16 -7.28 -9.70
CA PHE A 195 6.84 -7.14 -8.27
C PHE A 195 6.54 -8.50 -7.62
N VAL A 196 5.65 -9.29 -8.23
CA VAL A 196 5.28 -10.61 -7.71
C VAL A 196 6.47 -11.58 -7.76
N GLN A 197 7.30 -11.53 -8.80
CA GLN A 197 8.51 -12.35 -8.89
C GLN A 197 9.56 -11.95 -7.83
N HIS A 198 9.69 -10.66 -7.54
CA HIS A 198 10.68 -10.17 -6.58
C HIS A 198 10.29 -10.49 -5.14
N PHE A 199 9.03 -10.27 -4.78
CA PHE A 199 8.55 -10.35 -3.40
C PHE A 199 7.73 -11.61 -3.09
N GLY A 200 7.30 -12.38 -4.10
CA GLY A 200 6.57 -13.63 -3.90
C GLY A 200 7.42 -14.73 -3.27
N VAL A 201 6.77 -15.80 -2.81
CA VAL A 201 7.46 -16.97 -2.28
C VAL A 201 8.29 -17.62 -3.39
N LYS A 202 9.57 -17.91 -3.10
CA LYS A 202 10.47 -18.63 -4.01
C LYS A 202 10.24 -20.14 -3.98
#